data_AF-A0A937TMC6-F1
#
_entry.id   AF-A0A937TMC6-F1
#
_cell.length_a   1.000
_cell.length_b   1.000
_cell.length_c   1.000
_cell.angle_alpha   90.00
_cell.angle_beta   90.00
_cell.angle_gamma   90.00
#
_symmetry.space_group_name_H-M   'P 1'
#
loop_
_entity.id
_entity.type
_entity.pdbx_description
1 polymer ?
#
loop_
_entity_poly.entity_id
_entity_poly.type
_entity_poly.pdbx_seq_one_letter_code
_entity_poly.pdbx_strand_id
1 'polypeptide(L)'
;MANRKCQVNQLKYGSIPISREEKGKSNDNSKRVQFFLTFSEETLFVIDDIADSFDYKNKYAIIQYLKDISQESIFKQIILTHNYDFHRTVSSRLDMVRDHKLYTVKTKDGIQLIEEKYQHNPFTYWKNKLHQSKAILIASIPFVRNLAEYSGHKENYDKLTSLLHFKENTESINLSGLEVIIKAILIDKNELTLENGNNLVIDLIYEIADSILSSTIEIIELENKIVLAIAIRLRAEQFMVAKINNDVFWKSIKKFQTSVLIERFKKDYPVEIKTIELLEQVNLMTPENIHLNSFMYEPILDMSNEHLKNLYKDIKDNLN
;
A
#
# COMPACT_ATOMS: atom_id res chain seq x y z
N MET A 1 6.56 57.41 -5.48
CA MET A 1 6.61 56.67 -4.21
C MET A 1 5.24 56.75 -3.56
N ALA A 2 4.47 55.66 -3.60
CA ALA A 2 3.19 55.59 -2.90
C ALA A 2 2.95 54.15 -2.46
N ASN A 3 3.00 53.96 -1.14
CA ASN A 3 2.56 52.78 -0.41
C ASN A 3 1.21 52.29 -0.93
N ARG A 4 1.15 51.04 -1.42
CA ARG A 4 -0.09 50.25 -1.39
C ARG A 4 0.11 49.11 -0.43
N LYS A 5 -0.41 49.30 0.79
CA LYS A 5 -0.68 48.22 1.73
C LYS A 5 -1.49 47.16 0.99
N CYS A 6 -0.99 45.93 0.98
CA CYS A 6 -1.75 44.76 0.54
C CYS A 6 -2.92 44.60 1.53
N GLN A 7 -4.11 45.03 1.13
CA GLN A 7 -5.33 44.68 1.85
C GLN A 7 -5.62 43.22 1.54
N VAL A 8 -5.46 42.37 2.55
CA VAL A 8 -5.98 41.00 2.56
C VAL A 8 -7.51 41.13 2.50
N ASN A 9 -8.06 41.13 1.29
CA ASN A 9 -9.50 41.01 1.11
C ASN A 9 -9.91 39.66 1.71
N GLN A 10 -10.86 39.72 2.63
CA GLN A 10 -11.41 38.59 3.38
C GLN A 10 -11.64 37.39 2.47
N LEU A 11 -11.02 36.25 2.81
CA LEU A 11 -11.49 34.94 2.39
C LEU A 11 -12.99 34.88 2.74
N LYS A 12 -13.86 34.93 1.74
CA LYS A 12 -15.29 34.76 1.94
C LYS A 12 -15.54 33.28 2.28
N TYR A 13 -15.53 32.97 3.57
CA TYR A 13 -16.08 31.72 4.08
C TYR A 13 -17.61 31.79 3.99
N GLY A 14 -18.16 31.38 2.84
CA GLY A 14 -19.59 31.20 2.68
C GLY A 14 -20.03 29.86 3.25
N SER A 15 -21.05 29.87 4.12
CA SER A 15 -21.79 28.66 4.51
C SER A 15 -23.28 28.90 4.26
N ILE A 16 -23.87 28.20 3.30
CA ILE A 16 -25.33 28.23 3.05
C ILE A 16 -25.97 26.96 3.63
N PRO A 17 -27.05 27.07 4.42
CA PRO A 17 -27.84 25.91 4.84
C PRO A 17 -28.76 25.45 3.71
N ILE A 18 -28.77 24.13 3.45
CA ILE A 18 -29.80 23.52 2.60
C ILE A 18 -30.99 23.19 3.50
N SER A 19 -32.12 23.86 3.30
CA SER A 19 -33.40 23.46 3.89
C SER A 19 -33.87 22.18 3.22
N ARG A 20 -33.81 21.05 3.94
CA ARG A 20 -34.61 19.87 3.63
C ARG A 20 -36.08 20.20 3.93
N GLU A 21 -36.91 20.40 2.91
CA GLU A 21 -38.27 19.89 3.00
C GLU A 21 -38.21 18.39 2.74
N GLU A 22 -37.97 17.62 3.80
CA GLU A 22 -38.66 16.36 4.06
C GLU A 22 -38.25 15.83 5.44
N LYS A 23 -39.27 15.47 6.22
CA LYS A 23 -39.19 14.98 7.59
C LYS A 23 -38.35 13.70 7.64
N GLY A 24 -37.22 13.74 8.33
CA GLY A 24 -36.46 12.53 8.66
C GLY A 24 -35.16 12.86 9.37
N LYS A 25 -35.11 12.59 10.68
CA LYS A 25 -33.91 12.74 11.53
C LYS A 25 -32.83 11.74 11.09
N SER A 26 -31.69 12.24 10.63
CA SER A 26 -30.39 11.60 10.88
C SER A 26 -29.30 12.67 10.86
N ASN A 27 -28.50 12.71 11.92
CA ASN A 27 -27.29 13.52 12.03
C ASN A 27 -26.26 12.95 11.05
N ASP A 28 -26.08 13.60 9.91
CA ASP A 28 -25.01 13.28 8.98
C ASP A 28 -24.17 14.56 8.74
N ASN A 29 -22.89 14.47 9.08
CA ASN A 29 -21.90 15.54 8.90
C ASN A 29 -21.57 15.65 7.41
N SER A 30 -22.49 16.20 6.62
CA SER A 30 -22.28 16.40 5.19
C SER A 30 -21.17 17.44 4.95
N LYS A 31 -20.03 16.98 4.40
CA LYS A 31 -19.00 17.85 3.81
C LYS A 31 -19.66 18.62 2.65
N ARG A 32 -19.58 19.96 2.69
CA ARG A 32 -20.29 20.86 1.77
C ARG A 32 -19.37 21.29 0.63
N VAL A 33 -19.84 21.13 -0.61
CA VAL A 33 -19.25 21.79 -1.79
C VAL A 33 -20.23 22.88 -2.24
N GLN A 34 -19.78 24.13 -2.32
CA GLN A 34 -20.62 25.29 -2.59
C GLN A 34 -20.03 26.09 -3.76
N PHE A 35 -20.85 26.40 -4.78
CA PHE A 35 -20.42 27.15 -5.97
C PHE A 35 -21.12 28.52 -6.02
N PHE A 36 -20.35 29.59 -6.19
CA PHE A 36 -20.83 30.88 -6.68
C PHE A 36 -20.16 31.14 -8.03
N LEU A 37 -20.95 31.35 -9.09
CA LEU A 37 -20.45 31.72 -10.41
C LEU A 37 -20.67 33.21 -10.63
N THR A 38 -19.65 34.02 -10.32
CA THR A 38 -19.45 35.32 -10.97
C THR A 38 -18.45 35.09 -12.10
N PHE A 39 -18.95 35.08 -13.35
CA PHE A 39 -18.29 34.64 -14.59
C PHE A 39 -17.06 35.47 -15.04
N SER A 40 -16.27 36.02 -14.12
CA SER A 40 -15.13 36.89 -14.46
C SER A 40 -14.00 36.95 -13.42
N GLU A 41 -14.08 36.19 -12.31
CA GLU A 41 -13.05 36.22 -11.27
C GLU A 41 -12.25 34.92 -11.23
N GLU A 42 -10.92 35.03 -11.19
CA GLU A 42 -10.04 33.90 -10.92
C GLU A 42 -10.43 33.25 -9.58
N THR A 43 -10.67 31.95 -9.59
CA THR A 43 -11.21 31.22 -8.44
C THR A 43 -10.34 29.99 -8.15
N LEU A 44 -9.93 29.84 -6.89
CA LEU A 44 -9.21 28.67 -6.39
C LEU A 44 -10.18 27.75 -5.63
N PHE A 45 -10.29 26.51 -6.09
CA PHE A 45 -11.00 25.43 -5.42
C PHE A 45 -10.02 24.62 -4.57
N VAL A 46 -10.31 24.51 -3.27
CA VAL A 46 -9.60 23.59 -2.37
C VAL A 46 -10.59 22.50 -1.98
N ILE A 47 -10.30 21.28 -2.43
CA ILE A 47 -11.17 20.13 -2.30
C ILE A 47 -10.53 19.17 -1.31
N ASP A 48 -11.13 19.05 -0.13
CA ASP A 48 -10.58 18.25 0.96
C ASP A 48 -11.39 16.96 1.17
N ASP A 49 -10.76 15.87 0.75
CA ASP A 49 -11.11 14.50 1.05
C ASP A 49 -12.58 14.14 0.81
N ILE A 50 -12.96 14.32 -0.45
CA ILE A 50 -14.29 14.06 -0.97
C ILE A 50 -14.54 12.57 -1.22
N ALA A 51 -13.50 11.73 -1.33
CA ALA A 51 -13.63 10.32 -1.73
C ALA A 51 -14.54 9.49 -0.80
N ASP A 52 -14.48 9.74 0.51
CA ASP A 52 -15.25 8.99 1.52
C ASP A 52 -16.75 9.29 1.52
N SER A 53 -17.17 10.37 0.85
CA SER A 53 -18.55 10.87 0.90
C SER A 53 -19.44 10.33 -0.23
N PHE A 54 -18.92 9.49 -1.13
CA PHE A 54 -19.66 9.07 -2.33
C PHE A 54 -19.65 7.58 -2.57
N ASP A 55 -20.82 7.03 -2.91
CA ASP A 55 -20.91 5.68 -3.46
C ASP A 55 -20.17 5.58 -4.82
N TYR A 56 -19.82 4.35 -5.22
CA TYR A 56 -19.12 4.10 -6.49
C TYR A 56 -19.85 4.66 -7.73
N LYS A 57 -21.17 4.86 -7.65
CA LYS A 57 -21.99 5.40 -8.75
C LYS A 57 -21.78 6.92 -8.89
N ASN A 58 -21.63 7.64 -7.79
CA ASN A 58 -21.41 9.08 -7.76
C ASN A 58 -19.93 9.48 -7.94
N LYS A 59 -18.98 8.58 -7.68
CA LYS A 59 -17.54 8.82 -7.88
C LYS A 59 -17.21 9.34 -9.29
N TYR A 60 -17.76 8.72 -10.34
CA TYR A 60 -17.48 9.13 -11.72
C TYR A 60 -18.08 10.49 -12.09
N ALA A 61 -19.25 10.82 -11.54
CA ALA A 61 -19.88 12.11 -11.78
C ALA A 61 -19.02 13.25 -11.23
N ILE A 62 -18.46 13.07 -10.03
CA ILE A 62 -17.60 14.08 -9.40
C ILE A 62 -16.29 14.24 -10.15
N ILE A 63 -15.67 13.14 -10.55
CA ILE A 63 -14.43 13.20 -11.35
C ILE A 63 -14.69 13.93 -12.68
N GLN A 64 -15.88 13.76 -13.28
CA GLN A 64 -16.27 14.53 -14.45
C GLN A 64 -16.42 16.02 -14.12
N TYR A 65 -17.06 16.41 -13.02
CA TYR A 65 -17.13 17.81 -12.58
C TYR A 65 -15.74 18.43 -12.35
N LEU A 66 -14.84 17.71 -11.67
CA LEU A 66 -13.46 18.16 -11.44
C LEU A 66 -12.71 18.37 -12.76
N LYS A 67 -12.94 17.48 -13.73
CA LYS A 67 -12.40 17.61 -15.07
C LYS A 67 -12.96 18.84 -15.79
N ASP A 68 -14.26 19.05 -15.78
CA ASP A 68 -14.90 20.19 -16.44
C ASP A 68 -14.38 21.51 -15.82
N ILE A 69 -14.25 21.59 -14.48
CA ILE A 69 -13.64 22.73 -13.79
C ILE A 69 -12.18 22.94 -14.22
N SER A 70 -11.42 21.86 -14.44
CA SER A 70 -9.99 21.96 -14.82
C SER A 70 -9.75 22.53 -16.22
N GLN A 71 -10.79 22.51 -17.07
CA GLN A 71 -10.70 23.02 -18.45
C GLN A 71 -10.89 24.54 -18.52
N GLU A 72 -11.47 25.15 -17.48
CA GLU A 72 -11.68 26.59 -17.39
C GLU A 72 -10.42 27.28 -16.83
N SER A 73 -9.84 28.19 -17.61
CA SER A 73 -8.53 28.81 -17.28
C SER A 73 -8.56 29.66 -16.01
N ILE A 74 -9.71 30.26 -15.71
CA ILE A 74 -9.97 31.08 -14.51
C ILE A 74 -10.07 30.24 -13.24
N PHE A 75 -10.26 28.92 -13.36
CA PHE A 75 -10.40 28.02 -12.23
C PHE A 75 -9.10 27.27 -11.96
N LYS A 76 -8.66 27.32 -10.69
CA LYS A 76 -7.50 26.58 -10.18
C LYS A 76 -7.99 25.58 -9.14
N GLN A 77 -7.34 24.42 -9.04
CA GLN A 77 -7.76 23.35 -8.13
C GLN A 77 -6.58 22.83 -7.30
N ILE A 78 -6.80 22.64 -6.01
CA ILE A 78 -5.97 21.85 -5.10
C ILE A 78 -6.86 20.75 -4.55
N ILE A 79 -6.48 19.50 -4.80
CA ILE A 79 -7.24 18.32 -4.38
C ILE A 79 -6.41 17.57 -3.35
N LEU A 80 -6.95 17.44 -2.14
CA LEU A 80 -6.36 16.71 -1.03
C LEU A 80 -7.21 15.46 -0.80
N THR A 81 -6.57 14.30 -0.70
CA THR A 81 -7.25 13.05 -0.35
C THR A 81 -6.28 12.09 0.30
N HIS A 82 -6.78 11.27 1.22
CA HIS A 82 -6.04 10.12 1.73
C HIS A 82 -6.35 8.83 0.95
N ASN A 83 -7.30 8.86 0.01
CA ASN A 83 -7.69 7.70 -0.78
C ASN A 83 -6.85 7.60 -2.06
N TYR A 84 -5.92 6.64 -2.09
CA TYR A 84 -5.00 6.47 -3.21
C TYR A 84 -5.71 6.12 -4.54
N ASP A 85 -6.78 5.32 -4.52
CA ASP A 85 -7.55 5.01 -5.74
C ASP A 85 -8.23 6.27 -6.32
N PHE A 86 -8.77 7.13 -5.45
CA PHE A 86 -9.31 8.43 -5.86
C PHE A 86 -8.21 9.33 -6.45
N HIS A 87 -7.07 9.47 -5.76
CA HIS A 87 -5.91 10.23 -6.24
C HIS A 87 -5.47 9.78 -7.64
N ARG A 88 -5.27 8.47 -7.84
CA ARG A 88 -4.86 7.89 -9.12
C ARG A 88 -5.91 8.13 -10.22
N THR A 89 -7.19 7.97 -9.90
CA THR A 89 -8.28 8.14 -10.87
C THR A 89 -8.40 9.61 -11.31
N VAL A 90 -8.38 10.55 -10.37
CA VAL A 90 -8.41 12.00 -10.66
C VAL A 90 -7.18 12.40 -11.47
N SER A 91 -5.98 12.02 -11.02
CA SER A 91 -4.72 12.34 -11.69
C SER A 91 -4.69 11.91 -13.16
N SER A 92 -5.22 10.72 -13.46
CA SER A 92 -5.33 10.22 -14.83
C SER A 92 -6.44 10.91 -15.63
N ARG A 93 -7.61 11.14 -15.03
CA ARG A 93 -8.79 11.70 -15.75
C ARG A 93 -8.66 13.18 -16.07
N LEU A 94 -7.96 13.93 -15.21
CA LEU A 94 -7.62 15.34 -15.40
C LEU A 94 -6.34 15.54 -16.22
N ASP A 95 -5.70 14.46 -16.68
CA ASP A 95 -4.43 14.50 -17.43
C ASP A 95 -3.35 15.34 -16.72
N MET A 96 -3.23 15.13 -15.40
CA MET A 96 -2.30 15.91 -14.58
C MET A 96 -0.85 15.59 -14.96
N VAL A 97 -0.04 16.64 -15.10
CA VAL A 97 1.41 16.55 -15.27
C VAL A 97 2.09 16.11 -13.96
N ARG A 98 3.35 15.66 -14.08
CA ARG A 98 4.06 14.93 -13.01
C ARG A 98 4.30 15.76 -11.76
N ASP A 99 4.72 17.01 -11.93
CA ASP A 99 5.01 18.00 -10.90
C ASP A 99 3.77 18.42 -10.08
N HIS A 100 2.57 18.10 -10.57
CA HIS A 100 1.31 18.37 -9.86
C HIS A 100 0.78 17.16 -9.06
N LYS A 101 1.51 16.03 -9.03
CA LYS A 101 1.13 14.82 -8.29
C LYS A 101 2.06 14.63 -7.10
N LEU A 102 1.56 14.99 -5.91
CA LEU A 102 2.37 15.06 -4.70
C LEU A 102 1.81 14.13 -3.62
N TYR A 103 2.70 13.43 -2.92
CA TYR A 103 2.40 12.78 -1.66
C TYR A 103 2.82 13.64 -0.49
N THR A 104 2.07 13.53 0.59
CA THR A 104 2.39 14.17 1.85
C THR A 104 3.06 13.16 2.77
N VAL A 105 4.30 13.43 3.19
CA VAL A 105 5.00 12.62 4.18
C VAL A 105 5.20 13.44 5.45
N LYS A 106 4.85 12.83 6.59
CA LYS A 106 5.18 13.37 7.90
C LYS A 106 6.56 12.88 8.30
N THR A 107 7.48 13.81 8.48
CA THR A 107 8.85 13.59 8.99
C THR A 107 8.95 14.10 10.42
N LYS A 108 10.09 13.85 11.08
CA LYS A 108 10.36 14.45 12.40
C LYS A 108 10.42 15.97 12.35
N ASP A 109 10.87 16.52 11.22
CA ASP A 109 11.07 17.96 11.01
C ASP A 109 9.81 18.68 10.49
N GLY A 110 8.74 17.96 10.16
CA GLY A 110 7.47 18.55 9.74
C GLY A 110 6.74 17.75 8.67
N ILE A 111 6.10 18.46 7.74
CA ILE A 111 5.37 17.88 6.62
C ILE A 111 6.11 18.21 5.33
N GLN A 112 6.40 17.19 4.53
CA GLN A 112 7.04 17.33 3.22
C GLN A 112 6.08 16.90 2.11
N LEU A 113 6.07 17.67 1.03
CA LEU A 113 5.42 17.28 -0.22
C LEU A 113 6.48 16.71 -1.16
N ILE A 114 6.27 15.46 -1.58
CA ILE A 114 7.20 14.75 -2.47
C ILE A 114 6.47 14.37 -3.75
N GLU A 115 7.16 14.45 -4.89
CA GLU A 115 6.58 13.98 -6.14
C GLU A 115 6.29 12.48 -6.11
N GLU A 116 5.15 12.08 -6.67
CA GLU A 116 4.80 10.68 -6.86
C GLU A 116 5.85 9.99 -7.75
N LYS A 117 6.53 8.99 -7.18
CA LYS A 117 7.51 8.17 -7.91
C LYS A 117 6.83 7.32 -8.98
N TYR A 118 5.87 6.48 -8.56
CA TYR A 118 5.18 5.50 -9.41
C TYR A 118 3.84 6.04 -9.92
N GLN A 119 3.86 6.77 -11.03
CA GLN A 119 2.63 7.36 -11.59
C GLN A 119 1.74 6.36 -12.35
N HIS A 120 2.26 5.16 -12.60
CA HIS A 120 1.61 4.06 -13.31
C HIS A 120 1.79 2.78 -12.47
N ASN A 121 1.36 1.62 -12.97
CA ASN A 121 1.58 0.35 -12.28
C ASN A 121 3.08 0.19 -11.88
N PRO A 122 3.42 0.13 -10.57
CA PRO A 122 4.80 0.01 -10.10
C PRO A 122 5.54 -1.19 -10.71
N PHE A 123 4.80 -2.27 -11.00
CA PHE A 123 5.37 -3.48 -11.56
C PHE A 123 6.00 -3.26 -12.95
N THR A 124 5.45 -2.38 -13.78
CA THR A 124 6.04 -2.06 -15.10
C THR A 124 7.46 -1.52 -14.96
N TYR A 125 7.72 -0.75 -13.91
CA TYR A 125 9.06 -0.26 -13.58
C TYR A 125 9.92 -1.35 -12.92
N TRP A 126 9.38 -2.06 -11.93
CA TRP A 126 10.09 -3.11 -11.19
C TRP A 126 10.59 -4.26 -12.07
N LYS A 127 9.77 -4.69 -13.03
CA LYS A 127 10.08 -5.75 -13.98
C LYS A 127 11.42 -5.54 -14.70
N ASN A 128 11.80 -4.28 -14.94
CA ASN A 128 13.06 -3.92 -15.61
C ASN A 128 14.25 -3.77 -14.65
N LYS A 129 14.02 -3.81 -13.34
CA LYS A 129 15.02 -3.58 -12.29
C LYS A 129 15.21 -4.74 -11.32
N LEU A 130 14.68 -5.92 -11.65
CA LEU A 130 14.75 -7.12 -10.81
C LEU A 130 16.19 -7.52 -10.44
N HIS A 131 17.16 -7.30 -11.33
CA HIS A 131 18.59 -7.58 -11.04
C HIS A 131 19.32 -6.41 -10.36
N GLN A 132 18.75 -5.20 -10.36
CA GLN A 132 19.40 -3.98 -9.88
C GLN A 132 19.09 -3.68 -8.41
N SER A 133 17.95 -4.16 -7.92
CA SER A 133 17.52 -3.95 -6.54
C SER A 133 16.93 -5.22 -5.98
N LYS A 134 17.59 -5.75 -4.94
CA LYS A 134 17.10 -6.93 -4.21
C LYS A 134 15.73 -6.65 -3.55
N ALA A 135 15.48 -5.41 -3.10
CA ALA A 135 14.18 -5.03 -2.56
C ALA A 135 13.06 -5.10 -3.62
N ILE A 136 13.35 -4.61 -4.84
CA ILE A 136 12.41 -4.70 -5.98
C ILE A 136 12.16 -6.17 -6.37
N LEU A 137 13.20 -7.01 -6.37
CA LEU A 137 13.08 -8.44 -6.65
C LEU A 137 12.10 -9.11 -5.66
N ILE A 138 12.31 -8.92 -4.36
CA ILE A 138 11.45 -9.51 -3.32
C ILE A 138 10.04 -8.93 -3.40
N ALA A 139 9.90 -7.61 -3.53
CA ALA A 139 8.60 -6.96 -3.64
C ALA A 139 7.80 -7.41 -4.88
N SER A 140 8.46 -7.97 -5.90
CA SER A 140 7.82 -8.49 -7.11
C SER A 140 7.26 -9.91 -6.93
N ILE A 141 7.66 -10.67 -5.90
CA ILE A 141 7.23 -12.06 -5.67
C ILE A 141 5.70 -12.20 -5.64
N PRO A 142 4.93 -11.38 -4.90
CA PRO A 142 3.47 -11.50 -4.88
C PRO A 142 2.84 -11.29 -6.26
N PHE A 143 3.39 -10.36 -7.06
CA PHE A 143 2.88 -10.11 -8.40
C PHE A 143 3.16 -11.29 -9.34
N VAL A 144 4.39 -11.80 -9.34
CA VAL A 144 4.78 -12.96 -10.15
C VAL A 144 3.99 -14.20 -9.72
N ARG A 145 3.70 -14.37 -8.43
CA ARG A 145 2.84 -15.43 -7.90
C ARG A 145 1.44 -15.36 -8.52
N ASN A 146 0.84 -14.18 -8.55
CA ASN A 146 -0.50 -14.02 -9.08
C ASN A 146 -0.56 -14.26 -10.59
N LEU A 147 0.48 -13.86 -11.33
CA LEU A 147 0.60 -14.25 -12.74
C LEU A 147 0.74 -15.77 -12.89
N ALA A 148 1.54 -16.43 -12.05
CA ALA A 148 1.65 -17.89 -12.06
C ALA A 148 0.31 -18.59 -11.83
N GLU A 149 -0.53 -18.05 -10.93
CA GLU A 149 -1.89 -18.55 -10.68
C GLU A 149 -2.75 -18.47 -11.95
N TYR A 150 -2.84 -17.28 -12.56
CA TYR A 150 -3.73 -17.06 -13.72
C TYR A 150 -3.23 -17.68 -15.01
N SER A 151 -1.92 -17.85 -15.14
CA SER A 151 -1.30 -18.52 -16.28
C SER A 151 -1.21 -20.05 -16.09
N GLY A 152 -1.76 -20.60 -15.00
CA GLY A 152 -1.84 -22.05 -14.78
C GLY A 152 -0.53 -22.72 -14.37
N HIS A 153 0.49 -21.94 -13.98
CA HIS A 153 1.78 -22.46 -13.49
C HIS A 153 1.70 -22.85 -12.01
N LYS A 154 0.92 -23.90 -11.71
CA LYS A 154 0.62 -24.32 -10.34
C LYS A 154 1.86 -24.55 -9.46
N GLU A 155 2.88 -25.25 -9.96
CA GLU A 155 4.10 -25.52 -9.18
C GLU A 155 4.86 -24.23 -8.83
N ASN A 156 4.96 -23.30 -9.79
CA ASN A 156 5.59 -22.00 -9.55
C ASN A 156 4.76 -21.15 -8.58
N TYR A 157 3.44 -21.17 -8.70
CA TYR A 157 2.53 -20.53 -7.76
C TYR A 157 2.72 -21.07 -6.34
N ASP A 158 2.82 -22.39 -6.17
CA ASP A 158 3.01 -23.02 -4.86
C ASP A 158 4.37 -22.63 -4.26
N LYS A 159 5.46 -22.67 -5.05
CA LYS A 159 6.80 -22.23 -4.60
C LYS A 159 6.83 -20.75 -4.21
N LEU A 160 6.22 -19.87 -5.00
CA LEU A 160 6.14 -18.44 -4.68
C LEU A 160 5.25 -18.18 -3.47
N THR A 161 4.20 -18.99 -3.27
CA THR A 161 3.37 -18.93 -2.06
C THR A 161 4.20 -19.26 -0.81
N SER A 162 5.13 -20.21 -0.89
CA SER A 162 6.07 -20.52 0.21
C SER A 162 7.03 -19.38 0.53
N LEU A 163 7.20 -18.39 -0.35
CA LEU A 163 7.98 -17.17 -0.06
C LEU A 163 7.14 -16.05 0.57
N LEU A 164 5.82 -16.24 0.68
CA LEU A 164 4.90 -15.29 1.31
C LEU A 164 4.28 -15.85 2.61
N HIS A 165 4.27 -17.16 2.74
CA HIS A 165 3.78 -17.92 3.89
C HIS A 165 4.78 -19.00 4.26
N PHE A 166 5.02 -19.21 5.56
CA PHE A 166 5.95 -20.22 6.06
C PHE A 166 5.40 -21.63 5.81
N LYS A 167 6.06 -22.37 4.93
CA LYS A 167 5.72 -23.71 4.44
C LYS A 167 6.96 -24.60 4.50
N GLU A 168 6.76 -25.91 4.35
CA GLU A 168 7.82 -26.93 4.48
C GLU A 168 9.06 -26.66 3.61
N ASN A 169 8.87 -26.08 2.43
CA ASN A 169 9.95 -25.79 1.50
C ASN A 169 10.45 -24.34 1.56
N THR A 170 9.88 -23.47 2.41
CA THR A 170 10.24 -22.04 2.47
C THR A 170 11.75 -21.83 2.65
N GLU A 171 12.37 -22.60 3.56
CA GLU A 171 13.79 -22.49 3.90
C GLU A 171 14.72 -23.19 2.89
N SER A 172 14.16 -23.77 1.83
CA SER A 172 14.93 -24.49 0.80
C SER A 172 15.02 -23.73 -0.54
N ILE A 173 14.22 -22.67 -0.72
CA ILE A 173 14.15 -21.93 -1.98
C ILE A 173 15.33 -20.96 -2.06
N ASN A 174 16.21 -21.17 -3.05
CA ASN A 174 17.35 -20.31 -3.33
C ASN A 174 17.10 -19.35 -4.49
N LEU A 175 18.00 -18.38 -4.67
CA LEU A 175 17.90 -17.36 -5.71
C LEU A 175 17.93 -17.94 -7.13
N SER A 176 18.70 -19.00 -7.39
CA SER A 176 18.68 -19.70 -8.67
C SER A 176 17.30 -20.28 -8.98
N GLY A 177 16.66 -20.88 -7.98
CA GLY A 177 15.29 -21.41 -8.09
C GLY A 177 14.27 -20.30 -8.36
N LEU A 178 14.42 -19.16 -7.68
CA LEU A 178 13.58 -17.98 -7.93
C LEU A 178 13.80 -17.41 -9.33
N GLU A 179 15.03 -17.35 -9.82
CA GLU A 179 15.35 -16.89 -11.18
C GLU A 179 14.62 -17.73 -12.24
N VAL A 180 14.69 -19.06 -12.11
CA VAL A 180 14.01 -20.00 -13.02
C VAL A 180 12.50 -19.75 -13.02
N ILE A 181 11.91 -19.56 -11.83
CA ILE A 181 10.49 -19.26 -11.71
C ILE A 181 10.16 -17.93 -12.40
N ILE A 182 10.92 -16.87 -12.14
CA ILE A 182 10.67 -15.55 -12.73
C ILE A 182 10.77 -15.60 -14.25
N LYS A 183 11.77 -16.28 -14.82
CA LYS A 183 11.91 -16.45 -16.27
C LYS A 183 10.73 -17.19 -16.88
N ALA A 184 10.24 -18.24 -16.21
CA ALA A 184 9.10 -19.02 -16.68
C ALA A 184 7.80 -18.21 -16.73
N ILE A 185 7.59 -17.30 -15.77
CA ILE A 185 6.37 -16.48 -15.68
C ILE A 185 6.47 -15.18 -16.50
N LEU A 186 7.63 -14.53 -16.47
CA LEU A 186 7.92 -13.30 -17.20
C LEU A 186 8.71 -13.64 -18.46
N ILE A 187 8.01 -14.10 -19.49
CA ILE A 187 8.59 -14.64 -20.73
C ILE A 187 9.51 -13.68 -21.50
N ASP A 188 9.40 -12.37 -21.27
CA ASP A 188 10.26 -11.32 -21.82
C ASP A 188 11.49 -11.02 -20.95
N LYS A 189 11.75 -11.85 -19.92
CA LYS A 189 12.88 -11.75 -19.00
C LYS A 189 13.77 -12.99 -19.00
N ASN A 190 13.85 -13.70 -20.11
CA ASN A 190 14.69 -14.91 -20.28
C ASN A 190 16.18 -14.66 -19.98
N GLU A 191 16.66 -13.42 -20.15
CA GLU A 191 18.05 -13.02 -19.89
C GLU A 191 18.31 -12.54 -18.44
N LEU A 192 17.30 -12.55 -17.57
CA LEU A 192 17.48 -12.18 -16.16
C LEU A 192 18.60 -13.02 -15.54
N THR A 193 19.52 -12.40 -14.80
CA THR A 193 20.53 -13.13 -14.04
C THR A 193 20.56 -12.56 -12.63
N LEU A 194 20.42 -13.44 -11.63
CA LEU A 194 20.48 -13.11 -10.23
C LEU A 194 21.83 -13.57 -9.66
N GLU A 195 22.53 -12.65 -9.00
CA GLU A 195 23.79 -12.96 -8.34
C GLU A 195 23.56 -13.82 -7.08
N ASN A 196 24.60 -14.56 -6.67
CA ASN A 196 24.59 -15.39 -5.46
C ASN A 196 23.45 -16.44 -5.44
N GLY A 197 23.27 -17.15 -6.54
CA GLY A 197 22.17 -18.09 -6.77
C GLY A 197 21.92 -19.15 -5.67
N ASN A 198 22.94 -19.51 -4.89
CA ASN A 198 22.81 -20.46 -3.78
C ASN A 198 22.22 -19.86 -2.49
N ASN A 199 22.18 -18.54 -2.36
CA ASN A 199 21.63 -17.88 -1.18
C ASN A 199 20.13 -18.15 -1.09
N LEU A 200 19.65 -18.39 0.13
CA LEU A 200 18.23 -18.61 0.40
C LEU A 200 17.45 -17.31 0.25
N VAL A 201 16.27 -17.40 -0.35
CA VAL A 201 15.41 -16.22 -0.55
C VAL A 201 14.88 -15.69 0.79
N ILE A 202 14.57 -16.58 1.75
CA ILE A 202 14.10 -16.17 3.08
C ILE A 202 15.16 -15.34 3.81
N ASP A 203 16.43 -15.74 3.76
CA ASP A 203 17.53 -15.00 4.38
C ASP A 203 17.66 -13.62 3.75
N LEU A 204 17.52 -13.54 2.42
CA LEU A 204 17.54 -12.27 1.72
C LEU A 204 16.37 -11.35 2.11
N ILE A 205 15.16 -11.91 2.31
CA ILE A 205 14.00 -11.15 2.79
C ILE A 205 14.33 -10.51 4.15
N TYR A 206 14.92 -11.27 5.07
CA TYR A 206 15.29 -10.78 6.39
C TYR A 206 16.47 -9.81 6.37
N GLU A 207 17.50 -10.04 5.54
CA GLU A 207 18.61 -9.11 5.32
C GLU A 207 18.09 -7.73 4.88
N ILE A 208 17.19 -7.70 3.89
CA ILE A 208 16.65 -6.43 3.38
C ILE A 208 15.74 -5.78 4.43
N ALA A 209 14.88 -6.54 5.11
CA ALA A 209 14.00 -6.00 6.15
C ALA A 209 14.79 -5.39 7.31
N ASP A 210 15.88 -6.03 7.74
CA ASP A 210 16.81 -5.51 8.74
C ASP A 210 17.52 -4.23 8.26
N SER A 211 17.96 -4.21 7.01
CA SER A 211 18.55 -3.02 6.38
C SER A 211 17.56 -1.85 6.37
N ILE A 212 16.30 -2.09 5.99
CA ILE A 212 15.24 -1.08 5.99
C ILE A 212 15.00 -0.54 7.42
N LEU A 213 14.92 -1.42 8.42
CA LEU A 213 14.73 -1.05 9.82
C LEU A 213 15.88 -0.15 10.33
N SER A 214 17.13 -0.49 9.98
CA SER A 214 18.32 0.26 10.38
C SER A 214 18.49 1.61 9.67
N SER A 215 17.84 1.77 8.51
CA SER A 215 17.96 2.99 7.71
C SER A 215 17.32 4.20 8.39
N THR A 216 18.08 5.30 8.43
CA THR A 216 17.62 6.61 8.92
C THR A 216 16.74 7.35 7.91
N ILE A 217 16.56 6.81 6.70
CA ILE A 217 15.68 7.39 5.69
C ILE A 217 14.23 7.25 6.18
N GLU A 218 13.56 8.40 6.33
CA GLU A 218 12.17 8.47 6.82
C GLU A 218 11.14 8.13 5.73
N ILE A 219 11.48 8.40 4.46
CA ILE A 219 10.66 8.07 3.30
C ILE A 219 10.96 6.62 2.88
N ILE A 220 10.03 5.72 3.16
CA ILE A 220 10.08 4.32 2.74
C ILE A 220 9.30 4.17 1.44
N GLU A 221 10.00 3.71 0.40
CA GLU A 221 9.43 3.38 -0.89
C GLU A 221 8.52 2.14 -0.83
N LEU A 222 7.60 2.02 -1.78
CA LEU A 222 6.62 0.93 -1.83
C LEU A 222 7.27 -0.47 -1.76
N GLU A 223 8.35 -0.70 -2.52
CA GLU A 223 9.06 -1.98 -2.51
C GLU A 223 9.53 -2.37 -1.10
N ASN A 224 10.02 -1.40 -0.32
CA ASN A 224 10.50 -1.62 1.03
C ASN A 224 9.34 -1.92 1.99
N LYS A 225 8.18 -1.26 1.84
CA LYS A 225 6.98 -1.57 2.63
C LYS A 225 6.51 -3.01 2.38
N ILE A 226 6.53 -3.46 1.14
CA ILE A 226 6.16 -4.84 0.78
C ILE A 226 7.15 -5.83 1.37
N VAL A 227 8.45 -5.57 1.28
CA VAL A 227 9.47 -6.44 1.91
C VAL A 227 9.23 -6.55 3.42
N LEU A 228 8.99 -5.43 4.12
CA LEU A 228 8.65 -5.47 5.54
C LEU A 228 7.39 -6.29 5.81
N ALA A 229 6.32 -6.11 5.03
CA ALA A 229 5.08 -6.86 5.19
C ALA A 229 5.28 -8.37 5.00
N ILE A 230 6.08 -8.78 4.01
CA ILE A 230 6.45 -10.19 3.79
C ILE A 230 7.25 -10.72 4.99
N ALA A 231 8.28 -9.98 5.41
CA ALA A 231 9.16 -10.39 6.51
C ALA A 231 8.41 -10.51 7.85
N ILE A 232 7.54 -9.55 8.18
CA ILE A 232 6.67 -9.56 9.36
C ILE A 232 5.83 -10.83 9.40
N ARG A 233 5.15 -11.14 8.28
CA ARG A 233 4.29 -12.33 8.19
C ARG A 233 5.09 -13.61 8.33
N LEU A 234 6.21 -13.75 7.61
CA LEU A 234 7.03 -14.95 7.68
C LEU A 234 7.57 -15.19 9.09
N ARG A 235 8.05 -14.16 9.79
CA ARG A 235 8.52 -14.28 11.18
C ARG A 235 7.39 -14.70 12.12
N ALA A 236 6.22 -14.08 12.01
CA ALA A 236 5.06 -14.42 12.83
C ALA A 236 4.61 -15.87 12.61
N GLU A 237 4.54 -16.33 11.36
CA GLU A 237 4.19 -17.70 11.03
C GLU A 237 5.26 -18.70 11.48
N GLN A 238 6.55 -18.40 11.31
CA GLN A 238 7.65 -19.22 11.83
C GLN A 238 7.52 -19.43 13.34
N PHE A 239 7.33 -18.34 14.10
CA PHE A 239 7.13 -18.38 15.54
C PHE A 239 5.90 -19.24 15.92
N MET A 240 4.75 -18.99 15.29
CA MET A 240 3.52 -19.74 15.61
C MET A 240 3.66 -21.22 15.29
N VAL A 241 4.26 -21.58 14.14
CA VAL A 241 4.47 -22.98 13.75
C VAL A 241 5.41 -23.67 14.73
N ALA A 242 6.53 -23.04 15.10
CA ALA A 242 7.47 -23.58 16.07
C ALA A 242 6.83 -23.75 17.46
N LYS A 243 6.03 -22.78 17.91
CA LYS A 243 5.37 -22.81 19.22
C LYS A 243 4.23 -23.81 19.29
N ILE A 244 3.39 -23.90 18.24
CA ILE A 244 2.30 -24.88 18.17
C ILE A 244 2.85 -26.30 18.04
N ASN A 245 3.98 -26.47 17.35
CA ASN A 245 4.71 -27.74 17.21
C ASN A 245 3.82 -28.91 16.78
N ASN A 246 2.97 -28.68 15.76
CA ASN A 246 2.05 -29.67 15.22
C ASN A 246 2.09 -29.65 13.69
N ASP A 247 3.00 -30.46 13.13
CA ASP A 247 3.20 -30.60 11.69
C ASP A 247 1.94 -31.00 10.93
N VAL A 248 1.14 -31.93 11.48
CA VAL A 248 -0.08 -32.43 10.83
C VAL A 248 -1.08 -31.29 10.67
N PHE A 249 -1.26 -30.49 11.73
CA PHE A 249 -2.13 -29.32 11.68
C PHE A 249 -1.59 -28.29 10.68
N TRP A 250 -0.33 -27.86 10.81
CA TRP A 250 0.27 -26.82 9.97
C TRP A 250 0.19 -27.16 8.47
N LYS A 251 0.56 -28.39 8.09
CA LYS A 251 0.55 -28.85 6.68
C LYS A 251 -0.87 -29.03 6.12
N SER A 252 -1.87 -29.17 7.00
CA SER A 252 -3.28 -29.28 6.58
C SER A 252 -3.88 -27.94 6.14
N ILE A 253 -3.29 -26.81 6.52
CA ILE A 253 -3.84 -25.47 6.24
C ILE A 253 -3.74 -25.15 4.74
N LYS A 254 -4.88 -24.83 4.11
CA LYS A 254 -4.95 -24.56 2.65
C LYS A 254 -5.24 -23.11 2.29
N LYS A 255 -5.92 -22.36 3.17
CA LYS A 255 -6.30 -20.97 2.96
C LYS A 255 -6.22 -20.23 4.29
N PHE A 256 -6.02 -18.93 4.20
CA PHE A 256 -5.99 -18.02 5.35
C PHE A 256 -5.01 -18.47 6.44
N GLN A 257 -3.77 -18.78 6.04
CA GLN A 257 -2.81 -19.48 6.88
C GLN A 257 -2.46 -18.69 8.14
N THR A 258 -2.19 -17.39 8.01
CA THR A 258 -1.83 -16.54 9.14
C THR A 258 -2.99 -16.48 10.13
N SER A 259 -4.22 -16.22 9.66
CA SER A 259 -5.41 -16.17 10.51
C SER A 259 -5.68 -17.50 11.22
N VAL A 260 -5.57 -18.63 10.50
CA VAL A 260 -5.79 -19.97 11.09
C VAL A 260 -4.72 -20.30 12.15
N LEU A 261 -3.46 -19.91 11.91
CA LEU A 261 -2.39 -20.08 12.90
C LEU A 261 -2.64 -19.22 14.15
N ILE A 262 -3.09 -17.97 13.99
CA ILE A 262 -3.39 -17.06 15.10
C ILE A 262 -4.55 -17.61 15.94
N GLU A 263 -5.64 -18.05 15.32
CA GLU A 263 -6.77 -18.63 16.04
C GLU A 263 -6.37 -19.91 16.81
N ARG A 264 -5.52 -20.74 16.21
CA ARG A 264 -4.95 -21.90 16.90
C ARG A 264 -4.08 -21.47 18.08
N PHE A 265 -3.21 -20.48 17.88
CA PHE A 265 -2.31 -19.96 18.91
C PHE A 265 -3.09 -19.40 20.10
N LYS A 266 -4.13 -18.59 19.87
CA LYS A 266 -5.01 -18.07 20.93
C LYS A 266 -5.63 -19.17 21.77
N LYS A 267 -6.07 -20.26 21.12
CA LYS A 267 -6.68 -21.39 21.80
C LYS A 267 -5.70 -22.17 22.67
N ASP A 268 -4.49 -22.39 22.15
CA ASP A 268 -3.46 -23.18 22.84
C ASP A 268 -2.74 -22.36 23.93
N TYR A 269 -2.62 -21.04 23.74
CA TYR A 269 -1.85 -20.12 24.59
C TYR A 269 -2.66 -18.87 25.02
N PRO A 270 -3.86 -19.00 25.63
CA PRO A 270 -4.74 -17.86 25.92
C PRO A 270 -4.18 -16.85 26.93
N VAL A 271 -3.13 -17.23 27.68
CA VAL A 271 -2.45 -16.36 28.65
C VAL A 271 -1.37 -15.48 28.03
N GLU A 272 -0.93 -15.76 26.80
CA GLU A 272 0.09 -14.97 26.09
C GLU A 272 -0.52 -13.71 25.43
N ILE A 273 -1.21 -12.89 26.24
CA ILE A 273 -2.03 -11.76 25.77
C ILE A 273 -1.23 -10.80 24.88
N LYS A 274 -0.01 -10.41 25.29
CA LYS A 274 0.84 -9.50 24.51
C LYS A 274 1.26 -10.08 23.17
N THR A 275 1.58 -11.38 23.14
CA THR A 275 1.93 -12.10 21.90
C THR A 275 0.73 -12.14 20.98
N ILE A 276 -0.46 -12.44 21.52
CA ILE A 276 -1.72 -12.46 20.76
C ILE A 276 -2.03 -11.07 20.18
N GLU A 277 -1.91 -10.01 20.96
CA GLU A 277 -2.11 -8.63 20.50
C GLU A 277 -1.15 -8.26 19.37
N LEU A 278 0.11 -8.69 19.47
CA LEU A 278 1.11 -8.48 18.42
C LEU A 278 0.78 -9.26 17.14
N LEU A 279 0.36 -10.52 17.27
CA LEU A 279 -0.06 -11.36 16.14
C LEU A 279 -1.34 -10.83 15.45
N GLU A 280 -2.29 -10.29 16.22
CA GLU A 280 -3.47 -9.62 15.67
C GLU A 280 -3.09 -8.38 14.84
N GLN A 281 -2.12 -7.59 15.31
CA GLN A 281 -1.59 -6.47 14.52
C GLN A 281 -0.98 -6.94 13.20
N VAL A 282 -0.26 -8.07 13.20
CA VAL A 282 0.25 -8.69 11.96
C VAL A 282 -0.88 -9.01 11.00
N ASN A 283 -1.96 -9.64 11.46
CA ASN A 283 -3.10 -9.99 10.61
C ASN A 283 -3.79 -8.76 10.01
N LEU A 284 -3.91 -7.69 10.80
CA LEU A 284 -4.53 -6.43 10.38
C LEU A 284 -3.68 -5.67 9.36
N MET A 285 -2.36 -5.60 9.60
CA MET A 285 -1.44 -4.77 8.82
C MET A 285 -0.85 -5.48 7.61
N THR A 286 -0.82 -6.81 7.61
CA THR A 286 -0.29 -7.62 6.50
C THR A 286 -1.38 -8.54 5.95
N PRO A 287 -2.47 -7.99 5.35
CA PRO A 287 -3.61 -8.78 4.94
C PRO A 287 -3.20 -9.91 3.97
N GLU A 288 -3.86 -11.06 4.11
CA GLU A 288 -3.54 -12.30 3.38
C GLU A 288 -3.87 -12.23 1.89
N ASN A 289 -4.82 -11.36 1.55
CA ASN A 289 -5.11 -11.06 0.16
C ASN A 289 -3.95 -10.18 -0.33
N ILE A 290 -3.00 -10.77 -1.06
CA ILE A 290 -2.20 -10.08 -2.08
C ILE A 290 -2.58 -10.75 -3.41
N HIS A 291 -3.86 -10.67 -3.76
CA HIS A 291 -4.36 -11.09 -5.06
C HIS A 291 -4.07 -10.00 -6.13
N LEU A 292 -4.34 -10.30 -7.39
CA LEU A 292 -3.93 -9.47 -8.50
C LEU A 292 -4.86 -8.26 -8.61
N ASN A 293 -4.39 -7.07 -8.24
CA ASN A 293 -4.80 -5.76 -8.79
C ASN A 293 -3.94 -4.64 -8.17
N SER A 294 -3.78 -3.52 -8.89
CA SER A 294 -3.16 -2.28 -8.38
C SER A 294 -3.81 -1.77 -7.07
N PHE A 295 -5.00 -2.25 -6.76
CA PHE A 295 -5.78 -2.04 -5.54
C PHE A 295 -5.19 -2.72 -4.29
N MET A 296 -4.29 -3.68 -4.46
CA MET A 296 -3.83 -4.58 -3.37
C MET A 296 -2.66 -4.02 -2.57
N TYR A 297 -1.95 -3.04 -3.14
CA TYR A 297 -0.95 -2.28 -2.40
C TYR A 297 -1.55 -1.08 -1.67
N GLU A 298 -2.83 -0.76 -1.85
CA GLU A 298 -3.43 0.44 -1.25
C GLU A 298 -3.35 0.39 0.28
N PRO A 299 -3.74 -0.70 0.97
CA PRO A 299 -3.54 -0.78 2.42
C PRO A 299 -2.07 -0.64 2.83
N ILE A 300 -1.13 -1.17 2.04
CA ILE A 300 0.31 -1.09 2.33
C ILE A 300 0.89 0.30 2.03
N LEU A 301 0.42 0.95 0.98
CA LEU A 301 0.77 2.32 0.62
C LEU A 301 0.28 3.30 1.69
N ASP A 302 -0.96 3.10 2.14
CA ASP A 302 -1.64 3.94 3.12
C ASP A 302 -1.15 3.70 4.56
N MET A 303 -0.48 2.57 4.82
CA MET A 303 0.19 2.33 6.09
C MET A 303 1.37 3.27 6.31
N SER A 304 1.47 3.80 7.54
CA SER A 304 2.60 4.67 7.90
C SER A 304 3.92 3.89 7.92
N ASN A 305 4.99 4.55 7.47
CA ASN A 305 6.34 4.02 7.44
C ASN A 305 6.82 3.59 8.85
N GLU A 306 6.50 4.42 9.85
CA GLU A 306 6.87 4.19 11.24
C GLU A 306 6.14 2.99 11.83
N HIS A 307 4.83 2.83 11.58
CA HIS A 307 4.08 1.69 12.12
C HIS A 307 4.62 0.36 11.57
N LEU A 308 4.92 0.27 10.27
CA LEU A 308 5.51 -0.95 9.69
C LEU A 308 6.91 -1.25 10.25
N LYS A 309 7.77 -0.24 10.40
CA LYS A 309 9.09 -0.41 11.02
C LYS A 309 8.98 -0.87 12.47
N ASN A 310 8.11 -0.23 13.25
CA ASN A 310 7.90 -0.58 14.66
C ASN A 310 7.32 -1.99 14.80
N LEU A 311 6.34 -2.36 13.99
CA LEU A 311 5.79 -3.72 14.00
C LEU A 311 6.86 -4.76 13.64
N TYR A 312 7.68 -4.51 12.61
CA TYR A 312 8.78 -5.44 12.28
C TYR A 312 9.80 -5.56 13.42
N LYS A 313 10.13 -4.44 14.07
CA LYS A 313 11.02 -4.44 15.24
C LYS A 313 10.41 -5.23 16.40
N ASP A 314 9.15 -4.99 16.74
CA ASP A 314 8.48 -5.67 17.84
C ASP A 314 8.38 -7.18 17.58
N ILE A 315 8.12 -7.59 16.33
CA ILE A 315 8.14 -9.00 15.92
C ILE A 315 9.53 -9.60 16.08
N LYS A 316 10.58 -8.90 15.62
CA LYS A 316 11.96 -9.37 15.73
C LYS A 316 12.43 -9.49 17.18
N ASP A 317 12.03 -8.57 18.05
CA ASP A 317 12.49 -8.52 19.44
C ASP A 317 11.69 -9.48 20.34
N ASN A 318 10.41 -9.73 20.05
CA ASN A 318 9.51 -10.48 20.93
C ASN A 318 9.12 -11.88 20.42
N LEU A 319 9.19 -12.15 19.10
CA LEU A 319 8.89 -13.45 18.51
C LEU A 319 10.20 -14.14 18.08
N ASN A 320 10.87 -14.79 19.04
CA ASN A 320 12.05 -15.62 18.80
C ASN A 320 11.68 -17.08 18.57
#